data_AF-A0A0Q9QU36-F1
#
_entry.id   AF-A0A0Q9QU36-F1
#
_cell.length_a   1.000
_cell.length_b   1.000
_cell.length_c   1.000
_cell.angle_alpha   90.00
_cell.angle_beta   90.00
_cell.angle_gamma   90.00
#
_symmetry.space_group_name_H-M   'P 1'
#
loop_
_entity.id
_entity.type
_entity.pdbx_description
1 polymer ?
#
loop_
_entity_poly.entity_id
_entity_poly.type
_entity_poly.pdbx_seq_one_letter_code
_entity_poly.pdbx_strand_id
1 'polypeptide(L)'
;MGGMIGRRAKRKSERERDEEGVRIMAARLRCTTDRRLGKETPDWVVELAAKPIPAPKDVDEEVRVWAARLRCTTDRKLGKQTPDWVKELAAKQL
;
A
#
# COMPACT_ATOMS: atom_id res chain seq x y z
N MET A 1 -21.75 19.76 23.05
CA MET A 1 -20.47 20.13 22.42
C MET A 1 -19.43 19.00 22.57
N GLY A 2 -19.51 17.91 21.80
CA GLY A 2 -18.58 16.76 21.93
C GLY A 2 -17.89 16.29 20.64
N GLY A 3 -18.28 16.79 19.47
CA GLY A 3 -17.88 16.22 18.18
C GLY A 3 -16.54 16.69 17.58
N MET A 4 -15.85 17.66 18.19
CA MET A 4 -14.59 18.20 17.63
C MET A 4 -13.34 17.45 18.11
N ILE A 5 -13.34 16.94 19.34
CA ILE A 5 -12.18 16.25 19.93
C ILE A 5 -11.96 14.87 19.28
N GLY A 6 -13.05 14.11 19.07
CA GLY A 6 -12.98 12.79 18.41
C GLY A 6 -12.50 12.85 16.96
N ARG A 7 -12.89 13.90 16.20
CA ARG A 7 -12.44 14.09 14.81
C ARG A 7 -10.95 14.41 14.70
N ARG A 8 -10.40 15.16 15.67
CA ARG A 8 -8.96 15.50 15.69
C ARG A 8 -8.09 14.30 16.06
N ALA A 9 -8.54 13.47 17.00
CA ALA A 9 -7.86 12.21 17.35
C ALA A 9 -7.86 11.21 16.18
N LYS A 10 -9.00 11.05 15.49
CA LYS A 10 -9.11 10.18 14.30
C LYS A 10 -8.12 10.58 13.20
N ARG A 11 -8.08 11.87 12.85
CA ARG A 11 -7.14 12.39 11.83
C ARG A 11 -5.67 12.21 12.21
N LYS A 12 -5.32 12.37 13.49
CA LYS A 12 -3.95 12.13 13.97
C LYS A 12 -3.57 10.66 13.76
N SER A 13 -4.46 9.72 14.10
CA SER A 13 -4.24 8.28 13.93
C SER A 13 -4.15 7.83 12.46
N GLU A 14 -4.81 8.55 11.55
CA GLU A 14 -4.75 8.27 10.11
C GLU A 14 -3.41 8.71 9.55
N ARG A 15 -3.00 9.95 9.87
CA ARG A 15 -1.70 10.49 9.47
C ARG A 15 -0.54 9.64 9.97
N GLU A 16 -0.58 9.18 11.23
CA GLU A 16 0.46 8.31 11.79
C GLU A 16 0.59 6.98 11.02
N ARG A 17 -0.54 6.41 10.57
CA ARG A 17 -0.54 5.19 9.74
C ARG A 17 -0.03 5.43 8.33
N ASP A 18 -0.39 6.56 7.73
CA ASP A 18 0.12 6.93 6.40
C ASP A 18 1.63 7.17 6.46
N GLU A 19 2.12 7.86 7.49
CA GLU A 19 3.55 8.07 7.74
C GLU A 19 4.28 6.75 7.99
N GLU A 20 3.69 5.81 8.71
CA GLU A 20 4.23 4.46 8.90
C GLU A 20 4.35 3.71 7.56
N GLY A 21 3.30 3.74 6.73
CA GLY A 21 3.33 3.13 5.40
C GLY A 21 4.43 3.72 4.50
N VAL A 22 4.61 5.04 4.54
CA VAL A 22 5.69 5.73 3.81
C VAL A 22 7.07 5.29 4.31
N ARG A 23 7.27 5.16 5.63
CA ARG A 23 8.55 4.70 6.20
C ARG A 23 8.89 3.27 5.78
N ILE A 24 7.91 2.37 5.78
CA ILE A 24 8.09 0.99 5.31
C ILE A 24 8.45 0.95 3.82
N MET A 25 7.77 1.75 3.00
CA MET A 25 8.06 1.85 1.56
C MET A 25 9.47 2.40 1.29
N ALA A 26 9.86 3.45 2.02
CA ALA A 26 11.21 4.00 1.94
C ALA A 26 12.29 2.98 2.35
N ALA A 27 12.02 2.19 3.40
CA ALA A 27 12.93 1.11 3.81
C ALA A 27 13.09 0.05 2.72
N ARG A 28 11.99 -0.41 2.09
CA ARG A 28 12.03 -1.37 0.96
C ARG A 28 12.82 -0.82 -0.23
N LEU A 29 12.61 0.46 -0.55
CA LEU A 29 13.35 1.13 -1.61
C LEU A 29 14.84 1.17 -1.29
N ARG A 30 15.21 1.50 -0.04
CA ARG A 30 16.60 1.49 0.41
C ARG A 30 17.24 0.11 0.30
N CYS A 31 16.56 -0.97 0.73
CA CYS A 31 17.06 -2.34 0.54
C CYS A 31 17.35 -2.64 -0.93
N THR A 32 16.46 -2.20 -1.84
CA THR A 32 16.63 -2.40 -3.28
C THR A 32 17.82 -1.62 -3.83
N THR A 33 17.98 -0.37 -3.40
CA THR A 33 19.07 0.51 -3.82
C THR A 33 20.42 0.03 -3.29
N ASP A 34 20.53 -0.29 -2.01
CA ASP A 34 21.76 -0.78 -1.39
C ASP A 34 22.23 -2.06 -2.08
N ARG A 35 21.31 -3.01 -2.34
CA ARG A 35 21.60 -4.23 -3.10
C ARG A 35 22.16 -3.95 -4.50
N ARG A 36 21.59 -2.97 -5.21
CA ARG A 36 22.06 -2.57 -6.55
C ARG A 36 23.42 -1.89 -6.51
N LEU A 37 23.74 -1.21 -5.41
CA LEU A 37 25.02 -0.54 -5.20
C LEU A 37 26.08 -1.45 -4.55
N GLY A 38 25.76 -2.71 -4.27
CA GLY A 38 26.66 -3.64 -3.58
C GLY A 38 26.92 -3.27 -2.12
N LYS A 39 26.03 -2.49 -1.50
CA LYS A 39 26.11 -2.08 -0.10
C LYS A 39 25.28 -2.99 0.78
N GLU A 40 25.75 -3.19 2.00
CA GLU A 40 25.00 -3.88 3.04
C GLU A 40 23.93 -2.94 3.61
N THR A 41 22.69 -3.41 3.70
CA THR A 41 21.58 -2.67 4.27
C THR A 41 21.58 -2.86 5.79
N PRO A 42 21.44 -1.79 6.61
CA PRO A 42 21.37 -1.95 8.06
C PRO A 42 20.18 -2.82 8.51
N ASP A 43 20.39 -3.66 9.53
CA ASP A 43 19.39 -4.63 10.00
C ASP A 43 18.03 -4.01 10.35
N TRP A 44 18.03 -2.86 11.03
CA TRP A 44 16.79 -2.16 11.38
C TRP A 44 15.98 -1.72 10.14
N VAL A 45 16.63 -1.46 9.01
CA VAL A 45 15.96 -1.14 7.74
C VAL A 45 15.35 -2.41 7.16
N VAL A 46 16.05 -3.54 7.23
CA VAL A 46 15.55 -4.84 6.78
C VAL A 46 14.31 -5.25 7.60
N GLU A 47 14.37 -5.10 8.92
CA GLU A 47 13.24 -5.33 9.83
C GLU A 47 12.06 -4.42 9.51
N LEU A 48 12.31 -3.12 9.26
CA LEU A 48 11.27 -2.17 8.90
C LEU A 48 10.64 -2.49 7.55
N ALA A 49 11.43 -2.90 6.56
CA ALA A 49 10.97 -3.26 5.22
C ALA A 49 10.11 -4.53 5.22
N ALA A 50 10.36 -5.45 6.15
CA ALA A 50 9.59 -6.68 6.33
C ALA A 50 8.18 -6.43 6.88
N LYS A 51 7.92 -5.27 7.49
CA LYS A 51 6.59 -4.93 8.02
C LYS A 51 5.54 -4.85 6.91
N PRO A 52 4.27 -5.22 7.20
CA PRO A 52 3.17 -5.00 6.27
C PRO A 52 2.88 -3.52 6.13
N ILE A 53 2.61 -3.07 4.91
CA ILE A 53 2.15 -1.69 4.69
C ILE A 53 0.71 -1.62 5.20
N PRO A 54 0.37 -0.68 6.11
CA PRO A 54 -0.99 -0.54 6.59
C PRO A 54 -1.93 -0.29 5.41
N ALA A 55 -2.99 -1.10 5.32
CA ALA A 55 -3.98 -0.90 4.29
C ALA A 55 -4.76 0.41 4.56
N PRO A 56 -4.95 1.27 3.55
CA PRO A 56 -5.82 2.42 3.68
C PRO A 56 -7.25 1.95 4.00
N LYS A 57 -7.79 2.42 5.14
CA LYS A 57 -9.12 1.99 5.63
C LYS A 57 -10.26 2.51 4.76
N ASP A 58 -10.09 3.73 4.23
CA ASP A 58 -11.14 4.47 3.52
C ASP A 58 -10.73 4.71 2.06
N VAL A 59 -10.41 3.64 1.33
CA VAL A 59 -10.30 3.73 -0.13
C VAL A 59 -11.69 3.64 -0.72
N ASP A 60 -12.05 4.63 -1.51
CA ASP A 60 -13.27 4.63 -2.30
C ASP A 60 -13.41 3.30 -3.07
N GLU A 61 -14.60 2.71 -3.03
CA GLU A 61 -14.88 1.46 -3.75
C GLU A 61 -14.61 1.63 -5.25
N GLU A 62 -14.89 2.82 -5.79
CA GLU A 62 -14.55 3.16 -7.17
C GLU A 62 -13.06 3.01 -7.45
N VAL A 63 -12.22 3.57 -6.58
CA VAL A 63 -10.76 3.47 -6.72
C VAL A 63 -10.29 2.02 -6.64
N ARG A 64 -10.90 1.19 -5.79
CA ARG A 64 -10.58 -0.25 -5.69
C ARG A 64 -10.93 -1.00 -6.98
N VAL A 65 -12.09 -0.73 -7.57
CA VAL A 65 -12.52 -1.34 -8.84
C VAL A 65 -11.60 -0.90 -9.99
N TRP A 66 -11.27 0.38 -10.08
CA TRP A 66 -10.33 0.89 -11.09
C TRP A 66 -8.93 0.28 -10.94
N ALA A 67 -8.41 0.18 -9.71
CA ALA A 67 -7.13 -0.47 -9.45
C ALA A 67 -7.14 -1.96 -9.83
N ALA A 68 -8.25 -2.66 -9.58
CA ALA A 68 -8.41 -4.05 -9.98
C ALA A 68 -8.43 -4.19 -11.51
N ARG A 69 -9.18 -3.33 -12.22
CA ARG A 69 -9.19 -3.29 -13.69
C ARG A 69 -7.80 -3.02 -14.26
N LEU A 70 -7.09 -2.05 -13.70
CA LEU A 70 -5.71 -1.75 -14.10
C LEU A 70 -4.82 -2.98 -13.92
N ARG A 71 -4.89 -3.65 -12.77
CA ARG A 71 -4.11 -4.87 -12.50
C ARG A 71 -4.41 -5.99 -13.50
N CYS A 72 -5.66 -6.23 -13.84
CA CYS A 72 -6.03 -7.18 -14.90
C CYS A 72 -5.35 -6.83 -16.24
N THR A 73 -5.32 -5.55 -16.62
CA THR A 73 -4.67 -5.13 -17.87
C THR A 73 -3.14 -5.27 -17.81
N THR A 74 -2.53 -4.93 -16.68
CA THR A 74 -1.09 -5.03 -16.48
C THR A 74 -0.63 -6.47 -16.46
N ASP A 75 -1.30 -7.35 -15.71
CA ASP A 75 -0.97 -8.77 -15.65
C ASP A 75 -1.06 -9.40 -17.04
N ARG A 76 -2.11 -9.09 -17.81
CA ARG A 76 -2.24 -9.54 -19.21
C ARG A 76 -1.06 -9.09 -20.08
N LYS A 77 -0.67 -7.81 -20.00
CA LYS A 77 0.48 -7.28 -20.76
C LYS A 77 1.81 -7.91 -20.36
N LEU A 78 1.93 -8.33 -19.11
CA LEU A 78 3.13 -8.97 -18.56
C LEU A 78 3.10 -10.51 -18.68
N GLY A 79 2.05 -11.10 -19.26
CA GLY A 79 1.88 -12.56 -19.35
C GLY A 79 1.66 -13.23 -17.99
N LYS A 80 1.22 -12.49 -16.98
CA LYS A 80 0.96 -12.99 -15.62
C LYS A 80 -0.50 -13.38 -15.45
N GLN A 81 -0.74 -14.36 -14.58
CA GLN A 81 -2.09 -14.74 -14.19
C GLN A 81 -2.63 -13.79 -13.12
N THR A 82 -3.77 -13.16 -13.40
CA THR A 82 -4.50 -12.36 -12.41
C THR A 82 -5.25 -13.27 -11.43
N PRO A 83 -5.14 -13.05 -10.11
CA PRO A 83 -5.94 -13.78 -9.11
C PRO A 83 -7.45 -13.57 -9.29
N ASP A 84 -8.25 -14.59 -8.98
CA ASP A 84 -9.69 -14.56 -9.28
C ASP A 84 -10.45 -13.50 -8.48
N TRP A 85 -10.10 -13.26 -7.21
CA TRP A 85 -10.68 -12.17 -6.42
C TRP A 85 -10.47 -10.77 -7.03
N VAL A 86 -9.37 -10.57 -7.78
CA VAL A 86 -9.12 -9.31 -8.50
C VAL A 86 -10.04 -9.19 -9.72
N LYS A 87 -10.29 -10.30 -10.42
CA LYS A 87 -11.23 -10.34 -11.56
C LYS A 87 -12.66 -10.04 -11.10
N GLU A 88 -13.08 -10.66 -9.99
CA GLU A 88 -14.38 -10.41 -9.36
C GLU A 88 -14.53 -8.94 -8.98
N LEU A 89 -13.50 -8.35 -8.35
CA LEU A 89 -13.50 -6.93 -7.99
C LEU A 89 -13.54 -6.02 -9.22
N ALA A 90 -12.82 -6.36 -10.28
CA ALA A 90 -12.78 -5.59 -11.53
C ALA A 90 -14.11 -5.65 -12.32
N ALA A 91 -14.86 -6.75 -12.16
CA ALA A 91 -16.16 -6.98 -12.81
C ALA A 91 -17.32 -6.22 -12.15
N LYS A 92 -17.10 -5.63 -10.96
CA LYS A 92 -18.10 -4.75 -10.35
C LYS A 92 -18.43 -3.58 -11.26
N GLN A 93 -19.72 -3.27 -11.34
CA GLN A 93 -20.24 -2.08 -12.00
C GLN A 93 -20.18 -0.91 -11.02
N LEU A 94 -19.75 0.26 -11.51
CA LEU A 94 -19.66 1.51 -10.77
C LEU A 94 -20.88 2.38 -11.06
#